data_AF-A0AAF0F2L5-F1
#
_entry.id   AF-A0AAF0F2L5-F1
#
_cell.length_a   1.000
_cell.length_b   1.000
_cell.length_c   1.000
_cell.angle_alpha   90.00
_cell.angle_beta   90.00
_cell.angle_gamma   90.00
#
_symmetry.space_group_name_H-M   'P 1'
#
loop_
_entity.id
_entity.type
_entity.pdbx_description
1 polymer ?
#
loop_
_entity_poly.entity_id
_entity_poly.type
_entity_poly.pdbx_seq_one_letter_code
_entity_poly.pdbx_strand_id
1 'polypeptide(L)'
;MQDPFLPRSRLHAYAQNSSWARGVTVRTRTGGAPVYLRSPVRGTVVWSAAYTYVRPPTSGPQATRNNELDWCVMVRDEWGMVYQVFGIERGTAQVRAGDSVQAGSVLGTAHRTQLSLMPWSHAPPADPPKRYEEQGFLPYPYRFRRLEVRVGRIPCDTPGAPCFDPEKAWTYYHPQLALVPREAPSRAPPFTEPRQVYFAPASRTPLLTPPLAFPRHAAAHPMPLSGEVEIFSPFQAFEETLGDVDDAYDPIALYALDWSAAPRTSRALCTAKDAYWRRAFEHSRLAPNTSLWAHYVPTLVVASAGGNALRAQLKSQFDEKERGLVYCATRTSLGHLSLQGAWNITAEPTRGEHRVAVRARDLYGNTACTETIVRLVDPTTPHPNPWVPRAWHTWVLQTTLVGLPAAAAALLTGIARGLWILL
;
A
#
# COMPACT_ATOMS: atom_id res chain seq x y z
N MET A 1 12.61 19.61 5.13
CA MET A 1 13.57 18.48 5.16
C MET A 1 12.87 17.27 4.56
N GLN A 2 13.61 16.47 3.78
CA GLN A 2 13.07 15.66 2.69
C GLN A 2 13.51 14.19 2.86
N ASP A 3 12.57 13.28 2.59
CA ASP A 3 12.68 11.83 2.78
C ASP A 3 13.92 11.22 2.12
N PRO A 4 14.67 10.31 2.76
CA PRO A 4 15.68 9.51 2.08
C PRO A 4 15.11 8.64 0.94
N PHE A 5 13.84 8.27 0.98
CA PHE A 5 13.12 7.65 -0.14
C PHE A 5 12.55 8.67 -1.16
N LEU A 6 12.75 9.98 -0.95
CA LEU A 6 12.41 11.04 -1.90
C LEU A 6 13.63 11.92 -2.27
N PRO A 7 14.14 11.83 -3.50
CA PRO A 7 15.03 12.83 -4.08
C PRO A 7 14.44 14.25 -4.08
N ARG A 8 15.35 15.23 -4.21
CA ARG A 8 15.12 16.69 -4.11
C ARG A 8 14.00 17.27 -4.98
N SER A 9 13.47 16.53 -5.96
CA SER A 9 12.27 16.92 -6.72
C SER A 9 11.13 15.91 -6.52
N ARG A 10 9.96 16.41 -6.07
CA ARG A 10 8.73 15.63 -5.84
C ARG A 10 8.15 14.93 -7.09
N LEU A 11 8.82 15.03 -8.25
CA LEU A 11 8.18 14.91 -9.58
C LEU A 11 8.70 13.76 -10.46
N HIS A 12 9.94 13.29 -10.31
CA HIS A 12 10.52 12.25 -11.18
C HIS A 12 10.99 11.00 -10.45
N ALA A 13 11.21 11.09 -9.14
CA ALA A 13 11.83 10.00 -8.40
C ALA A 13 10.86 8.95 -7.84
N TYR A 14 9.56 9.28 -7.71
CA TYR A 14 8.53 8.32 -7.25
C TYR A 14 8.46 7.06 -8.11
N ALA A 15 8.91 7.10 -9.37
CA ALA A 15 8.94 5.96 -10.27
C ALA A 15 10.35 5.39 -10.50
N GLN A 16 11.42 6.15 -10.16
CA GLN A 16 12.80 5.78 -10.48
C GLN A 16 13.56 5.13 -9.31
N ASN A 17 13.27 5.54 -8.06
CA ASN A 17 14.01 5.07 -6.87
C ASN A 17 13.16 4.23 -5.92
N SER A 18 11.93 3.95 -6.31
CA SER A 18 10.97 3.21 -5.52
C SER A 18 11.01 1.75 -5.99
N SER A 19 11.26 0.83 -5.06
CA SER A 19 11.30 -0.60 -5.35
C SER A 19 10.27 -1.32 -4.49
N TRP A 20 9.39 -2.08 -5.14
CA TRP A 20 8.51 -3.00 -4.45
C TRP A 20 9.32 -4.13 -3.84
N ALA A 21 8.75 -4.81 -2.83
CA ALA A 21 9.31 -6.04 -2.31
C ALA A 21 9.53 -7.03 -3.47
N ARG A 22 10.80 -7.25 -3.81
CA ARG A 22 11.24 -8.22 -4.84
C ARG A 22 11.21 -9.66 -4.34
N GLY A 23 10.85 -9.82 -3.06
CA GLY A 23 11.01 -11.04 -2.31
C GLY A 23 10.01 -11.15 -1.17
N VAL A 24 10.00 -12.31 -0.53
CA VAL A 24 9.33 -12.53 0.76
C VAL A 24 10.35 -12.31 1.85
N THR A 25 9.95 -11.56 2.87
CA THR A 25 10.76 -11.40 4.07
C THR A 25 10.26 -12.36 5.14
N VAL A 26 11.18 -13.12 5.72
CA VAL A 26 10.95 -14.02 6.85
C VAL A 26 11.72 -13.47 8.04
N ARG A 27 11.06 -13.36 9.19
CA ARG A 27 11.73 -13.02 10.43
C ARG A 27 12.48 -14.22 10.97
N THR A 28 13.68 -13.97 11.47
CA THR A 28 14.51 -15.01 12.08
C THR A 28 14.51 -14.80 13.59
N ARG A 29 13.74 -15.61 14.32
CA ARG A 29 13.86 -15.70 15.77
C ARG A 29 14.95 -16.70 16.08
N THR A 30 16.10 -16.21 16.52
CA THR A 30 17.23 -17.07 16.87
C THR A 30 17.22 -17.45 18.35
N GLY A 31 16.76 -16.56 19.24
CA GLY A 31 16.85 -16.79 20.69
C GLY A 31 18.28 -17.11 21.16
N GLY A 32 19.29 -16.66 20.39
CA GLY A 32 20.70 -17.02 20.55
C GLY A 32 21.13 -18.34 19.86
N ALA A 33 20.20 -19.21 19.48
CA ALA A 33 20.50 -20.46 18.76
C ALA A 33 20.75 -20.23 17.25
N PRO A 34 21.62 -21.03 16.62
CA PRO A 34 21.85 -20.94 15.18
C PRO A 34 20.61 -21.43 14.39
N VAL A 35 20.09 -20.58 13.50
CA VAL A 35 19.04 -20.95 12.55
C VAL A 35 19.68 -21.27 11.21
N TYR A 36 19.61 -22.52 10.78
CA TYR A 36 20.18 -22.97 9.51
C TYR A 36 19.30 -22.55 8.34
N LEU A 37 19.87 -21.81 7.40
CA LEU A 37 19.24 -21.44 6.15
C LEU A 37 19.52 -22.52 5.13
N ARG A 38 18.46 -23.09 4.53
CA ARG A 38 18.55 -24.24 3.63
C ARG A 38 18.13 -23.85 2.22
N SER A 39 18.72 -24.53 1.22
CA SER A 39 18.37 -24.33 -0.17
C SER A 39 16.91 -24.71 -0.41
N PRO A 40 16.08 -23.81 -0.97
CA PRO A 40 14.69 -24.14 -1.28
C PRO A 40 14.57 -25.12 -2.46
N VAL A 41 15.60 -25.18 -3.31
CA VAL A 41 15.60 -25.97 -4.55
C VAL A 41 16.89 -26.76 -4.71
N ARG A 42 16.84 -27.77 -5.59
CA ARG A 42 18.03 -28.39 -6.16
C ARG A 42 18.57 -27.50 -7.27
N GLY A 43 19.89 -27.32 -7.34
CA GLY A 43 20.49 -26.50 -8.38
C GLY A 43 21.99 -26.30 -8.26
N THR A 44 22.48 -25.29 -8.96
CA THR A 44 23.87 -24.83 -8.91
C THR A 44 23.92 -23.46 -8.27
N VAL A 45 24.84 -23.25 -7.33
CA VAL A 45 25.10 -21.94 -6.76
C VAL A 45 25.77 -21.08 -7.83
N VAL A 46 25.06 -20.07 -8.31
CA VAL A 46 25.56 -19.17 -9.39
C VAL A 46 26.23 -17.92 -8.84
N TRP A 47 25.97 -17.60 -7.57
CA TRP A 47 26.57 -16.47 -6.87
C TRP A 47 26.53 -16.71 -5.36
N SER A 48 27.61 -16.39 -4.65
CA SER A 48 27.71 -16.48 -3.19
C SER A 48 28.73 -15.46 -2.72
N ALA A 49 28.28 -14.33 -2.21
CA ALA A 49 29.17 -13.25 -1.80
C ALA A 49 28.54 -12.33 -0.76
N ALA A 50 29.38 -11.46 -0.18
CA ALA A 50 28.93 -10.40 0.68
C ALA A 50 28.03 -9.43 -0.10
N TYR A 51 26.94 -9.01 0.56
CA TYR A 51 25.96 -8.08 0.02
C TYR A 51 25.75 -6.95 1.03
N THR A 52 25.66 -5.72 0.54
CA THR A 52 25.40 -4.56 1.40
C THR A 52 23.94 -4.19 1.27
N TYR A 53 23.19 -4.39 2.34
CA TYR A 53 21.82 -3.92 2.43
C TYR A 53 21.79 -2.43 2.78
N VAL A 54 21.26 -1.62 1.88
CA VAL A 54 21.19 -0.18 2.06
C VAL A 54 20.02 0.17 2.99
N ARG A 55 20.30 0.91 4.07
CA ARG A 55 19.30 1.37 5.04
C ARG A 55 19.20 2.91 5.02
N PRO A 56 18.03 3.48 5.33
CA PRO A 56 17.88 4.92 5.52
C PRO A 56 18.82 5.45 6.62
N PRO A 57 19.35 6.68 6.49
CA PRO A 57 19.15 7.57 5.35
C PRO A 57 19.98 7.13 4.14
N THR A 58 19.38 7.17 2.95
CA THR A 58 20.02 6.79 1.68
C THR A 58 20.67 7.98 0.95
N SER A 59 20.45 9.19 1.45
CA SER A 59 21.00 10.43 0.90
C SER A 59 21.41 11.40 2.01
N GLY A 60 22.25 12.38 1.66
CA GLY A 60 22.79 13.37 2.61
C GLY A 60 24.06 12.92 3.34
N PRO A 61 24.58 13.75 4.27
CA PRO A 61 25.88 13.51 4.94
C PRO A 61 25.92 12.25 5.81
N GLN A 62 24.75 11.75 6.20
CA GLN A 62 24.61 10.53 7.00
C GLN A 62 24.30 9.29 6.13
N ALA A 63 24.28 9.44 4.79
CA ALA A 63 24.02 8.34 3.88
C ALA A 63 24.96 7.17 4.15
N THR A 64 24.47 5.94 3.98
CA THR A 64 25.21 4.68 4.15
C THR A 64 25.62 4.29 5.57
N ARG A 65 25.53 5.21 6.55
CA ARG A 65 25.91 4.92 7.94
C ARG A 65 25.09 3.82 8.60
N ASN A 66 23.89 3.58 8.07
CA ASN A 66 22.99 2.54 8.56
C ASN A 66 23.06 1.26 7.73
N ASN A 67 23.89 1.21 6.66
CA ASN A 67 23.99 0.04 5.80
C ASN A 67 24.41 -1.20 6.60
N GLU A 68 23.80 -2.32 6.25
CA GLU A 68 24.05 -3.60 6.90
C GLU A 68 24.80 -4.52 5.94
N LEU A 69 25.89 -5.10 6.41
CA LEU A 69 26.62 -6.12 5.67
C LEU A 69 25.99 -7.48 5.95
N ASP A 70 25.75 -8.21 4.87
CA ASP A 70 25.10 -9.49 4.87
C ASP A 70 25.78 -10.42 3.86
N TRP A 71 25.34 -11.67 3.79
CA TRP A 71 25.74 -12.59 2.74
C TRP A 71 24.52 -13.03 1.96
N CYS A 72 24.67 -13.12 0.64
CA CYS A 72 23.62 -13.63 -0.23
C CYS A 72 24.13 -14.82 -1.05
N VAL A 73 23.27 -15.82 -1.17
CA VAL A 73 23.50 -17.02 -1.98
C VAL A 73 22.41 -17.09 -3.02
N MET A 74 22.79 -17.33 -4.27
CA MET A 74 21.89 -17.50 -5.40
C MET A 74 22.00 -18.92 -5.92
N VAL A 75 20.89 -19.65 -5.90
CA VAL A 75 20.80 -21.02 -6.42
C VAL A 75 19.96 -20.99 -7.70
N ARG A 76 20.56 -21.43 -8.80
CA ARG A 76 19.86 -21.60 -10.09
C ARG A 76 19.38 -23.04 -10.22
N ASP A 77 18.09 -23.22 -10.43
CA ASP A 77 17.49 -24.54 -10.67
C ASP A 77 17.64 -24.99 -12.14
N GLU A 78 17.12 -26.19 -12.43
CA GLU A 78 17.15 -26.78 -13.78
C GLU A 78 16.29 -26.02 -14.81
N TRP A 79 15.36 -25.17 -14.34
CA TRP A 79 14.50 -24.33 -15.19
C TRP A 79 15.13 -22.95 -15.41
N GLY A 80 16.36 -22.71 -14.93
CA GLY A 80 17.02 -21.41 -15.02
C GLY A 80 16.42 -20.34 -14.10
N MET A 81 15.54 -20.71 -13.16
CA MET A 81 15.08 -19.80 -12.11
C MET A 81 16.17 -19.66 -11.06
N VAL A 82 16.36 -18.45 -10.56
CA VAL A 82 17.34 -18.15 -9.52
C VAL A 82 16.62 -17.75 -8.24
N TYR A 83 16.94 -18.47 -7.18
CA TYR A 83 16.47 -18.23 -5.82
C TYR A 83 17.58 -17.50 -5.08
N GLN A 84 17.35 -16.23 -4.79
CA GLN A 84 18.29 -15.38 -4.06
C GLN A 84 17.91 -15.40 -2.58
N VAL A 85 18.82 -15.88 -1.73
CA VAL A 85 18.65 -16.00 -0.29
C VAL A 85 19.60 -15.00 0.38
N PHE A 86 19.03 -13.93 0.95
CA PHE A 86 19.73 -12.91 1.73
C PHE A 86 19.53 -13.16 3.23
N GLY A 87 20.28 -12.51 4.11
CA GLY A 87 20.17 -12.71 5.56
C GLY A 87 21.14 -13.74 6.13
N ILE A 88 22.12 -14.20 5.34
CA ILE A 88 23.12 -15.19 5.79
C ILE A 88 24.24 -14.47 6.55
N GLU A 89 24.50 -14.91 7.78
CA GLU A 89 25.57 -14.37 8.63
C GLU A 89 26.94 -14.55 7.95
N ARG A 90 27.70 -13.46 7.86
CA ARG A 90 29.01 -13.45 7.19
C ARG A 90 29.95 -14.47 7.83
N GLY A 91 30.63 -15.25 6.99
CA GLY A 91 31.55 -16.30 7.43
C GLY A 91 30.88 -17.62 7.82
N THR A 92 29.55 -17.69 7.80
CA THR A 92 28.79 -18.93 8.05
C THR A 92 28.30 -19.59 6.77
N ALA A 93 28.42 -18.92 5.62
CA ALA A 93 28.08 -19.46 4.32
C ALA A 93 28.91 -20.72 4.03
N GLN A 94 28.24 -21.82 3.74
CA GLN A 94 28.85 -23.14 3.53
C GLN A 94 29.06 -23.48 2.05
N VAL A 95 28.56 -22.63 1.15
CA VAL A 95 28.56 -22.88 -0.30
C VAL A 95 29.23 -21.74 -1.07
N ARG A 96 29.81 -22.10 -2.20
CA ARG A 96 30.52 -21.20 -3.13
C ARG A 96 29.89 -21.27 -4.52
N ALA A 97 30.15 -20.24 -5.33
CA ALA A 97 29.73 -20.26 -6.72
C ALA A 97 30.35 -21.46 -7.45
N GLY A 98 29.53 -22.21 -8.20
CA GLY A 98 29.89 -23.47 -8.86
C GLY A 98 29.40 -24.72 -8.14
N ASP A 99 29.14 -24.65 -6.82
CA ASP A 99 28.71 -25.82 -6.05
C ASP A 99 27.32 -26.30 -6.49
N SER A 100 27.10 -27.62 -6.48
CA SER A 100 25.77 -28.20 -6.64
C SER A 100 25.15 -28.46 -5.27
N VAL A 101 23.88 -28.07 -5.12
CA VAL A 101 23.13 -28.23 -3.88
C VAL A 101 21.82 -28.99 -4.14
N GLN A 102 21.43 -29.82 -3.18
CA GLN A 102 20.08 -30.42 -3.13
C GLN A 102 19.12 -29.51 -2.38
N ALA A 103 17.82 -29.65 -2.63
CA ALA A 103 16.81 -29.04 -1.78
C ALA A 103 17.00 -29.48 -0.33
N GLY A 104 16.99 -28.52 0.61
CA GLY A 104 17.28 -28.77 2.03
C GLY A 104 18.76 -28.70 2.43
N SER A 105 19.70 -28.60 1.48
CA SER A 105 21.13 -28.43 1.80
C SER A 105 21.36 -27.14 2.57
N VAL A 106 22.25 -27.15 3.57
CA VAL A 106 22.55 -25.95 4.36
C VAL A 106 23.36 -24.97 3.53
N LEU A 107 22.88 -23.73 3.42
CA LEU A 107 23.56 -22.62 2.75
C LEU A 107 24.42 -21.82 3.72
N GLY A 108 23.98 -21.70 4.98
CA GLY A 108 24.64 -20.98 6.05
C GLY A 108 23.73 -20.82 7.27
N THR A 109 24.02 -19.87 8.16
CA THR A 109 23.16 -19.56 9.30
C THR A 109 22.63 -18.13 9.22
N ALA A 110 21.42 -17.90 9.75
CA ALA A 110 20.90 -16.56 9.94
C ALA A 110 21.67 -15.81 11.04
N HIS A 111 21.61 -14.48 11.01
CA HIS A 111 22.22 -13.64 12.05
C HIS A 111 21.65 -13.97 13.43
N ARG A 112 22.54 -14.31 14.38
CA ARG A 112 22.16 -14.68 15.75
C ARG A 112 21.90 -13.46 16.62
N THR A 113 22.57 -12.35 16.34
CA THR A 113 22.46 -11.10 17.09
C THR A 113 21.27 -10.28 16.60
N GLN A 114 20.43 -9.86 17.54
CA GLN A 114 19.41 -8.86 17.28
C GLN A 114 20.08 -7.58 16.76
N LEU A 115 19.40 -6.88 15.86
CA LEU A 115 19.83 -5.55 15.45
C LEU A 115 19.63 -4.59 16.62
N SER A 116 20.59 -3.69 16.83
CA SER A 116 20.41 -2.59 17.77
C SER A 116 19.13 -1.81 17.42
N LEU A 117 18.28 -1.58 18.42
CA LEU A 117 17.08 -0.74 18.33
C LEU A 117 17.42 0.67 17.78
N MET A 118 18.65 1.14 18.04
CA MET A 118 19.16 2.40 17.50
C MET A 118 20.27 2.17 16.46
N PRO A 119 20.10 2.64 15.21
CA PRO A 119 21.19 2.67 14.23
C PRO A 119 22.24 3.73 14.56
N TRP A 120 23.38 3.64 13.88
CA TRP A 120 24.47 4.60 14.04
C TRP A 120 24.10 6.03 13.62
N SER A 121 23.21 6.18 12.63
CA SER A 121 22.60 7.47 12.32
C SER A 121 21.24 7.59 12.99
N HIS A 122 21.15 8.53 13.92
CA HIS A 122 19.91 8.95 14.58
C HIS A 122 19.12 10.00 13.78
N ALA A 123 19.53 10.30 12.55
CA ALA A 123 18.80 11.24 11.71
C ALA A 123 17.34 10.77 11.62
N PRO A 124 16.35 11.61 11.92
CA PRO A 124 14.96 11.17 11.91
C PRO A 124 14.57 10.68 10.51
N PRO A 125 13.63 9.73 10.39
CA PRO A 125 13.01 9.41 9.11
C PRO A 125 12.36 10.66 8.52
N ALA A 126 11.96 10.60 7.26
CA ALA A 126 11.46 11.72 6.47
C ALA A 126 10.44 12.68 7.13
N ASP A 127 9.64 12.16 8.07
CA ASP A 127 8.47 12.83 8.64
C ASP A 127 8.23 12.39 10.10
N PRO A 128 9.15 12.70 11.03
CA PRO A 128 8.97 12.31 12.41
C PRO A 128 7.79 13.09 13.02
N PRO A 129 7.10 12.58 14.06
CA PRO A 129 6.13 13.37 14.80
C PRO A 129 6.72 14.75 15.19
N LYS A 130 5.93 15.83 15.13
CA LYS A 130 6.41 17.20 15.43
C LYS A 130 7.05 17.33 16.83
N ARG A 131 6.76 16.41 17.75
CA ARG A 131 7.31 16.32 19.11
C ARG A 131 7.85 14.91 19.40
N TYR A 132 8.56 14.32 18.45
CA TYR A 132 9.00 12.93 18.53
C TYR A 132 9.91 12.66 19.74
N GLU A 133 10.79 13.61 20.11
CA GLU A 133 11.69 13.48 21.26
C GLU A 133 10.93 13.48 22.60
N GLU A 134 9.90 14.32 22.74
CA GLU A 134 9.06 14.41 23.95
C GLU A 134 8.09 13.23 24.09
N GLN A 135 7.69 12.62 22.96
CA GLN A 135 6.74 11.51 22.90
C GLN A 135 7.43 10.14 23.02
N GLY A 136 8.75 10.10 23.24
CA GLY A 136 9.50 8.84 23.32
C GLY A 136 9.52 8.06 22.01
N PHE A 137 9.34 8.74 20.88
CA PHE A 137 9.34 8.10 19.55
C PHE A 137 10.70 7.49 19.27
N LEU A 138 10.73 6.23 18.85
CA LEU A 138 11.91 5.57 18.34
C LEU A 138 11.97 5.79 16.82
N PRO A 139 12.96 6.52 16.27
CA PRO A 139 13.10 6.78 14.83
C PRO A 139 13.16 5.56 13.89
N TYR A 140 13.41 4.37 14.45
CA TYR A 140 13.60 3.12 13.68
C TYR A 140 13.09 1.89 14.46
N PRO A 141 11.82 1.84 14.87
CA PRO A 141 11.26 0.75 15.67
C PRO A 141 11.25 -0.58 14.89
N TYR A 142 11.27 -0.53 13.55
CA TYR A 142 11.18 -1.73 12.69
C TYR A 142 12.54 -2.28 12.23
N ARG A 143 13.59 -2.16 13.04
CA ARG A 143 14.92 -2.75 12.74
C ARG A 143 14.99 -4.20 13.22
N PHE A 144 14.60 -5.12 12.35
CA PHE A 144 14.76 -6.56 12.59
C PHE A 144 15.71 -7.21 11.59
N ARG A 145 16.35 -8.30 12.03
CA ARG A 145 17.13 -9.17 11.14
C ARG A 145 16.15 -9.89 10.23
N ARG A 146 16.34 -9.72 8.93
CA ARG A 146 15.43 -10.23 7.92
C ARG A 146 16.15 -11.25 7.05
N LEU A 147 15.52 -12.40 6.87
CA LEU A 147 15.82 -13.33 5.78
C LEU A 147 14.96 -12.89 4.61
N GLU A 148 15.57 -12.55 3.48
CA GLU A 148 14.81 -12.20 2.27
C GLU A 148 15.03 -13.26 1.21
N VAL A 149 13.94 -13.76 0.63
CA VAL A 149 13.98 -14.70 -0.48
C VAL A 149 13.36 -14.06 -1.70
N ARG A 150 14.17 -13.89 -2.75
CA ARG A 150 13.70 -13.41 -4.06
C ARG A 150 13.75 -14.56 -5.06
N VAL A 151 12.82 -14.55 -6.01
CA VAL A 151 12.78 -15.51 -7.11
C VAL A 151 12.79 -14.73 -8.40
N GLY A 152 13.74 -15.01 -9.28
CA GLY A 152 13.92 -14.25 -10.50
C GLY A 152 14.51 -15.07 -11.63
N ARG A 153 14.48 -14.48 -12.82
CA ARG A 153 15.29 -14.90 -13.96
C ARG A 153 16.18 -13.76 -14.42
N ILE A 154 17.31 -14.15 -14.97
CA ILE A 154 18.27 -13.26 -15.61
C ILE A 154 18.55 -13.77 -17.03
N PRO A 155 18.77 -12.90 -18.03
CA PRO A 155 19.10 -13.33 -19.39
C PRO A 155 20.53 -13.90 -19.54
N CYS A 156 21.16 -14.34 -18.44
CA CYS A 156 22.55 -14.77 -18.41
C CYS A 156 22.69 -16.25 -18.05
N ASP A 157 23.59 -16.94 -18.74
CA ASP A 157 23.79 -18.38 -18.58
C ASP A 157 25.09 -18.75 -17.82
N THR A 158 26.03 -17.82 -17.67
CA THR A 158 27.37 -18.09 -17.12
C THR A 158 27.49 -17.82 -15.62
N PRO A 159 27.74 -18.82 -14.75
CA PRO A 159 27.92 -18.62 -13.30
C PRO A 159 29.00 -17.59 -12.95
N GLY A 160 28.80 -16.79 -11.90
CA GLY A 160 29.75 -15.77 -11.47
C GLY A 160 29.87 -14.54 -12.38
N ALA A 161 29.10 -14.47 -13.48
CA ALA A 161 29.08 -13.30 -14.35
C ALA A 161 28.57 -12.04 -13.61
N PRO A 162 29.04 -10.83 -14.00
CA PRO A 162 28.67 -9.58 -13.36
C PRO A 162 27.17 -9.24 -13.45
N CYS A 163 26.42 -9.92 -14.32
CA CYS A 163 24.98 -9.79 -14.35
C CYS A 163 24.28 -10.41 -13.13
N PHE A 164 24.89 -11.37 -12.42
CA PHE A 164 24.33 -11.91 -11.17
C PHE A 164 24.37 -10.92 -9.97
N ASP A 165 24.65 -9.64 -10.22
CA ASP A 165 24.42 -8.57 -9.25
C ASP A 165 22.93 -8.56 -8.83
N PRO A 166 22.59 -8.80 -7.55
CA PRO A 166 21.20 -8.89 -7.08
C PRO A 166 20.37 -7.63 -7.34
N GLU A 167 21.02 -6.50 -7.61
CA GLU A 167 20.34 -5.21 -7.81
C GLU A 167 20.13 -4.85 -9.29
N LYS A 168 20.62 -5.65 -10.25
CA LYS A 168 20.59 -5.28 -11.68
C LYS A 168 19.92 -6.32 -12.59
N ALA A 169 19.04 -5.83 -13.47
CA ALA A 169 18.54 -6.55 -14.65
C ALA A 169 17.83 -7.90 -14.40
N TRP A 170 17.08 -8.01 -13.31
CA TRP A 170 16.28 -9.20 -12.97
C TRP A 170 14.83 -9.06 -13.40
N THR A 171 14.27 -10.16 -13.92
CA THR A 171 12.81 -10.33 -13.98
C THR A 171 12.38 -11.11 -12.74
N TYR A 172 11.79 -10.42 -11.76
CA TYR A 172 11.34 -11.03 -10.53
C TYR A 172 9.95 -11.65 -10.66
N TYR A 173 9.76 -12.79 -10.00
CA TYR A 173 8.49 -13.50 -9.86
C TYR A 173 8.06 -13.50 -8.39
N HIS A 174 6.76 -13.63 -8.15
CA HIS A 174 6.23 -13.67 -6.79
C HIS A 174 6.73 -14.93 -6.07
N PRO A 175 7.56 -14.84 -5.01
CA PRO A 175 8.21 -16.02 -4.44
C PRO A 175 7.24 -17.03 -3.87
N GLN A 176 6.12 -16.61 -3.31
CA GLN A 176 5.10 -17.53 -2.78
C GLN A 176 4.37 -18.32 -3.88
N LEU A 177 4.46 -17.91 -5.16
CA LEU A 177 3.98 -18.74 -6.28
C LEU A 177 5.00 -19.83 -6.66
N ALA A 178 6.29 -19.57 -6.43
CA ALA A 178 7.36 -20.54 -6.65
C ALA A 178 7.58 -21.46 -5.44
N LEU A 179 7.30 -20.96 -4.24
CA LEU A 179 7.47 -21.65 -2.96
C LEU A 179 6.09 -21.92 -2.37
N VAL A 180 5.62 -23.15 -2.54
CA VAL A 180 4.35 -23.59 -1.95
C VAL A 180 4.61 -24.04 -0.50
N PRO A 181 3.84 -23.56 0.49
CA PRO A 181 3.99 -24.04 1.86
C PRO A 181 3.66 -25.53 1.94
N ARG A 182 4.45 -26.27 2.73
CA ARG A 182 4.18 -27.69 3.01
C ARG A 182 3.00 -27.89 3.97
N GLU A 183 2.72 -26.88 4.79
CA GLU A 183 1.61 -26.85 5.75
C GLU A 183 0.43 -26.05 5.20
N ALA A 184 -0.69 -26.09 5.92
CA ALA A 184 -1.89 -25.34 5.55
C ALA A 184 -1.56 -23.83 5.45
N PRO A 185 -2.02 -23.15 4.38
CA PRO A 185 -1.76 -21.73 4.23
C PRO A 185 -2.41 -20.92 5.36
N SER A 186 -1.91 -19.69 5.54
CA SER A 186 -2.57 -18.71 6.41
C SER A 186 -4.05 -18.59 6.03
N ARG A 187 -4.90 -18.45 7.04
CA ARG A 187 -6.35 -18.18 6.89
C ARG A 187 -6.68 -16.72 7.19
N ALA A 188 -5.68 -15.90 7.54
CA ALA A 188 -5.87 -14.51 7.88
C ALA A 188 -6.09 -13.68 6.58
N PRO A 189 -7.25 -13.04 6.41
CA PRO A 189 -7.48 -12.15 5.28
C PRO A 189 -6.73 -10.83 5.45
N PRO A 190 -6.43 -10.08 4.37
CA PRO A 190 -5.80 -8.76 4.51
C PRO A 190 -6.67 -7.79 5.32
N PHE A 191 -6.15 -7.17 6.38
CA PHE A 191 -7.01 -6.36 7.26
C PHE A 191 -7.35 -4.98 6.68
N THR A 192 -8.60 -4.56 6.89
CA THR A 192 -9.13 -3.23 6.54
C THR A 192 -9.62 -2.55 7.80
N GLU A 193 -8.72 -1.90 8.54
CA GLU A 193 -9.14 -1.14 9.72
C GLU A 193 -8.62 0.31 9.67
N PRO A 194 -9.52 1.31 9.78
CA PRO A 194 -10.98 1.18 9.76
C PRO A 194 -11.51 0.76 8.37
N ARG A 195 -12.60 -0.02 8.32
CA ARG A 195 -13.30 -0.39 7.07
C ARG A 195 -13.95 0.84 6.43
N GLN A 196 -13.17 1.63 5.72
CA GLN A 196 -13.65 2.84 5.03
C GLN A 196 -13.28 2.80 3.56
N VAL A 197 -14.19 3.33 2.74
CA VAL A 197 -13.96 3.60 1.33
C VAL A 197 -14.10 5.10 1.14
N TYR A 198 -13.14 5.71 0.46
CA TYR A 198 -13.15 7.12 0.11
C TYR A 198 -13.34 7.30 -1.38
N PHE A 199 -13.96 8.42 -1.76
CA PHE A 199 -14.21 8.76 -3.16
C PHE A 199 -13.61 10.11 -3.48
N ALA A 200 -12.97 10.25 -4.63
CA ALA A 200 -12.54 11.53 -5.18
C ALA A 200 -12.90 11.64 -6.66
N PRO A 201 -13.03 12.86 -7.21
CA PRO A 201 -13.00 13.04 -8.65
C PRO A 201 -11.69 12.48 -9.24
N ALA A 202 -11.74 11.96 -10.47
CA ALA A 202 -10.55 11.47 -11.15
C ALA A 202 -9.46 12.53 -11.26
N SER A 203 -8.28 12.25 -10.71
CA SER A 203 -7.12 13.13 -10.85
C SER A 203 -6.46 12.96 -12.22
N ARG A 204 -6.22 14.07 -12.92
CA ARG A 204 -5.43 14.09 -14.15
C ARG A 204 -3.92 13.99 -13.89
N THR A 205 -3.49 14.37 -12.68
CA THR A 205 -2.09 14.40 -12.25
C THR A 205 -1.93 13.76 -10.87
N PRO A 206 -2.30 12.47 -10.71
CA PRO A 206 -2.38 11.80 -9.41
C PRO A 206 -1.05 11.68 -8.66
N LEU A 207 0.07 11.82 -9.36
CA LEU A 207 1.41 11.84 -8.78
C LEU A 207 1.84 13.25 -8.31
N LEU A 208 1.19 14.31 -8.78
CA LEU A 208 1.58 15.69 -8.52
C LEU A 208 0.73 16.33 -7.42
N THR A 209 -0.56 16.01 -7.41
CA THR A 209 -1.53 16.58 -6.47
C THR A 209 -2.22 15.45 -5.72
N PRO A 210 -2.11 15.38 -4.39
CA PRO A 210 -2.86 14.43 -3.58
C PRO A 210 -4.36 14.52 -3.88
N PRO A 211 -5.06 13.40 -4.12
CA PRO A 211 -6.50 13.42 -4.36
C PRO A 211 -7.24 13.99 -3.15
N LEU A 212 -8.24 14.84 -3.41
CA LEU A 212 -9.17 15.33 -2.40
C LEU A 212 -10.36 14.37 -2.33
N ALA A 213 -10.32 13.49 -1.34
CA ALA A 213 -11.32 12.47 -1.14
C ALA A 213 -12.30 12.82 -0.02
N PHE A 214 -13.45 12.18 -0.07
CA PHE A 214 -14.53 12.36 0.88
C PHE A 214 -14.87 11.00 1.51
N PRO A 215 -15.07 10.95 2.83
CA PRO A 215 -15.43 9.72 3.52
C PRO A 215 -16.87 9.33 3.23
N ARG A 216 -17.19 8.08 3.54
CA ARG A 216 -18.55 7.56 3.64
C ARG A 216 -19.45 8.53 4.43
N HIS A 217 -20.62 8.86 3.87
CA HIS A 217 -21.73 9.43 4.63
C HIS A 217 -22.59 8.32 5.27
N ALA A 218 -23.36 8.67 6.31
CA ALA A 218 -24.31 7.75 6.93
C ALA A 218 -25.23 7.11 5.87
N ALA A 219 -25.63 5.85 6.05
CA ALA A 219 -26.43 5.11 5.06
C ALA A 219 -27.76 5.79 4.70
N ALA A 220 -28.26 6.68 5.57
CA ALA A 220 -29.44 7.51 5.33
C ALA A 220 -29.21 8.66 4.32
N HIS A 221 -27.96 9.02 4.04
CA HIS A 221 -27.59 10.11 3.12
C HIS A 221 -26.42 9.68 2.22
N PRO A 222 -26.67 8.83 1.19
CA PRO A 222 -25.61 8.36 0.30
C PRO A 222 -24.92 9.53 -0.43
N MET A 223 -23.60 9.44 -0.57
CA MET A 223 -22.81 10.47 -1.25
C MET A 223 -23.18 10.54 -2.74
N PRO A 224 -23.55 11.73 -3.28
CA PRO A 224 -23.76 11.87 -4.71
C PRO A 224 -22.41 11.79 -5.45
N LEU A 225 -22.33 10.94 -6.47
CA LEU A 225 -21.16 10.78 -7.33
C LEU A 225 -21.55 11.01 -8.79
N SER A 226 -20.69 11.69 -9.54
CA SER A 226 -20.89 12.02 -10.96
C SER A 226 -19.58 12.00 -11.72
N GLY A 227 -19.63 11.69 -13.02
CA GLY A 227 -18.45 11.71 -13.90
C GLY A 227 -17.48 10.57 -13.64
N GLU A 228 -16.18 10.87 -13.67
CA GLU A 228 -15.11 9.91 -13.39
C GLU A 228 -14.67 9.97 -11.93
N VAL A 229 -14.64 8.82 -11.26
CA VAL A 229 -14.41 8.70 -9.82
C VAL A 229 -13.28 7.75 -9.50
N GLU A 230 -12.40 8.17 -8.58
CA GLU A 230 -11.41 7.31 -7.93
C GLU A 230 -11.96 6.74 -6.62
N ILE A 231 -11.76 5.44 -6.40
CA ILE A 231 -12.17 4.74 -5.18
C ILE A 231 -10.93 4.36 -4.39
N PHE A 232 -10.82 4.82 -3.14
CA PHE A 232 -9.68 4.56 -2.26
C PHE A 232 -10.08 3.68 -1.08
N SER A 233 -9.22 2.73 -0.71
CA SER A 233 -9.40 1.89 0.47
C SER A 233 -8.06 1.74 1.20
N PRO A 234 -7.99 2.03 2.51
CA PRO A 234 -6.84 1.73 3.34
C PRO A 234 -6.84 0.24 3.74
N PHE A 235 -5.66 -0.34 3.82
CA PHE A 235 -5.41 -1.69 4.33
C PHE A 235 -4.25 -1.63 5.31
N GLN A 236 -4.25 -2.48 6.34
CA GLN A 236 -3.11 -2.58 7.23
C GLN A 236 -1.91 -3.15 6.47
N ALA A 237 -0.75 -2.53 6.69
CA ALA A 237 0.52 -2.97 6.13
C ALA A 237 1.24 -3.96 7.05
N PHE A 238 0.73 -4.12 8.27
CA PHE A 238 1.35 -4.82 9.37
C PHE A 238 0.28 -5.46 10.27
N GLU A 239 0.52 -6.67 10.76
CA GLU A 239 -0.33 -7.37 11.75
C GLU A 239 0.52 -7.84 12.93
N GLU A 240 -0.06 -7.87 14.13
CA GLU A 240 0.61 -8.44 15.31
C GLU A 240 1.01 -9.89 15.06
N THR A 241 2.29 -10.21 15.26
CA THR A 241 2.72 -11.60 15.26
C THR A 241 2.16 -12.28 16.51
N LEU A 242 1.22 -13.21 16.31
CA LEU A 242 0.59 -13.95 17.40
C LEU A 242 1.63 -14.55 18.37
N GLY A 243 1.48 -14.23 19.65
CA GLY A 243 2.34 -14.76 20.72
C GLY A 243 3.71 -14.10 20.86
N ASP A 244 3.95 -12.96 20.20
CA ASP A 244 5.15 -12.14 20.41
C ASP A 244 4.80 -10.85 21.16
N VAL A 245 5.19 -10.78 22.43
CA VAL A 245 4.91 -9.62 23.31
C VAL A 245 5.88 -8.46 23.08
N ASP A 246 6.98 -8.68 22.37
CA ASP A 246 8.05 -7.69 22.14
C ASP A 246 7.83 -6.86 20.86
N ASP A 247 6.57 -6.59 20.49
CA ASP A 247 6.17 -5.72 19.36
C ASP A 247 6.62 -6.22 17.97
N ALA A 248 6.58 -7.53 17.71
CA ALA A 248 6.82 -8.04 16.37
C ALA A 248 5.54 -7.94 15.55
N TYR A 249 5.45 -6.98 14.62
CA TYR A 249 4.33 -6.88 13.66
C TYR A 249 4.73 -7.37 12.25
N ASP A 250 4.18 -8.47 11.74
CA ASP A 250 4.56 -9.00 10.43
C ASP A 250 4.05 -8.11 9.29
N PRO A 251 4.88 -7.82 8.26
CA PRO A 251 4.43 -7.07 7.11
C PRO A 251 3.40 -7.89 6.31
N ILE A 252 2.28 -7.26 5.98
CA ILE A 252 1.23 -7.81 5.12
C ILE A 252 1.18 -7.02 3.84
N ALA A 253 1.06 -7.75 2.73
CA ALA A 253 0.84 -7.17 1.41
C ALA A 253 -0.43 -7.77 0.78
N LEU A 254 -1.10 -6.95 -0.02
CA LEU A 254 -2.24 -7.40 -0.81
C LEU A 254 -1.73 -8.17 -2.04
N TYR A 255 -2.25 -9.37 -2.28
CA TYR A 255 -1.93 -10.12 -3.50
C TYR A 255 -2.83 -9.71 -4.68
N ALA A 256 -4.09 -9.37 -4.40
CA ALA A 256 -5.00 -8.82 -5.38
C ALA A 256 -5.96 -7.81 -4.74
N LEU A 257 -6.42 -6.87 -5.55
CA LEU A 257 -7.44 -5.91 -5.19
C LEU A 257 -8.52 -5.92 -6.27
N ASP A 258 -9.77 -6.10 -5.85
CA ASP A 258 -10.95 -6.05 -6.71
C ASP A 258 -11.92 -5.00 -6.16
N TRP A 259 -12.79 -4.48 -7.01
CA TRP A 259 -13.90 -3.62 -6.60
C TRP A 259 -15.17 -3.97 -7.37
N SER A 260 -16.31 -3.57 -6.83
CA SER A 260 -17.62 -3.80 -7.44
C SER A 260 -18.52 -2.61 -7.20
N ALA A 261 -19.41 -2.36 -8.15
CA ALA A 261 -20.51 -1.43 -8.02
C ALA A 261 -21.76 -2.09 -8.58
N ALA A 262 -22.85 -2.06 -7.81
CA ALA A 262 -24.14 -2.60 -8.26
C ALA A 262 -25.29 -1.76 -7.68
N PRO A 263 -26.45 -1.73 -8.33
CA PRO A 263 -27.64 -1.11 -7.77
C PRO A 263 -27.91 -1.63 -6.37
N ARG A 264 -28.36 -0.74 -5.47
CA ARG A 264 -28.66 -1.13 -4.10
C ARG A 264 -29.80 -2.17 -4.11
N THR A 265 -29.45 -3.41 -3.81
CA THR A 265 -30.40 -4.50 -3.54
C THR A 265 -30.36 -4.88 -2.05
N SER A 266 -31.18 -5.87 -1.67
CA SER A 266 -31.22 -6.42 -0.31
C SER A 266 -29.94 -7.18 0.07
N ARG A 267 -29.16 -7.68 -0.90
CA ARG A 267 -27.93 -8.45 -0.64
C ARG A 267 -26.70 -7.53 -0.59
N ALA A 268 -25.83 -7.78 0.39
CA ALA A 268 -24.51 -7.14 0.47
C ALA A 268 -23.56 -7.73 -0.57
N LEU A 269 -22.76 -6.89 -1.22
CA LEU A 269 -21.80 -7.29 -2.25
C LEU A 269 -20.69 -8.16 -1.66
N CYS A 270 -20.23 -7.83 -0.45
CA CYS A 270 -19.17 -8.57 0.22
C CYS A 270 -19.52 -10.05 0.51
N THR A 271 -20.81 -10.37 0.62
CA THR A 271 -21.30 -11.74 0.92
C THR A 271 -21.94 -12.43 -0.27
N ALA A 272 -22.19 -11.70 -1.37
CA ALA A 272 -22.84 -12.23 -2.55
C ALA A 272 -21.87 -13.09 -3.37
N LYS A 273 -22.26 -14.34 -3.66
CA LYS A 273 -21.47 -15.27 -4.48
C LYS A 273 -21.43 -14.89 -5.97
N ASP A 274 -22.46 -14.20 -6.42
CA ASP A 274 -22.74 -13.77 -7.78
C ASP A 274 -22.37 -12.29 -8.03
N ALA A 275 -21.73 -11.62 -7.06
CA ALA A 275 -21.25 -10.26 -7.25
C ALA A 275 -20.23 -10.19 -8.40
N TYR A 276 -20.44 -9.29 -9.34
CA TYR A 276 -19.49 -9.01 -10.40
C TYR A 276 -18.34 -8.16 -9.87
N TRP A 277 -17.13 -8.72 -9.85
CA TRP A 277 -15.92 -8.06 -9.36
C TRP A 277 -15.04 -7.60 -10.52
N ARG A 278 -14.75 -6.30 -10.55
CA ARG A 278 -13.78 -5.66 -11.45
C ARG A 278 -12.40 -5.74 -10.80
N ARG A 279 -11.43 -6.30 -11.51
CA ARG A 279 -10.07 -6.44 -10.99
C ARG A 279 -9.31 -5.12 -11.12
N ALA A 280 -8.78 -4.63 -10.00
CA ALA A 280 -7.82 -3.53 -10.01
C ALA A 280 -6.45 -4.08 -10.39
N PHE A 281 -5.93 -5.00 -9.58
CA PHE A 281 -4.69 -5.71 -9.86
C PHE A 281 -4.68 -7.11 -9.26
N GLU A 282 -3.82 -7.97 -9.79
CA GLU A 282 -3.44 -9.26 -9.21
C GLU A 282 -1.98 -9.51 -9.54
N HIS A 283 -1.15 -9.77 -8.53
CA HIS A 283 0.30 -9.84 -8.69
C HIS A 283 0.78 -10.83 -9.77
N SER A 284 0.08 -11.95 -9.97
CA SER A 284 0.40 -12.93 -11.02
C SER A 284 0.14 -12.45 -12.46
N ARG A 285 -0.66 -11.39 -12.63
CA ARG A 285 -1.07 -10.86 -13.94
C ARG A 285 -0.44 -9.51 -14.27
N LEU A 286 0.42 -9.00 -13.40
CA LEU A 286 1.10 -7.74 -13.62
C LEU A 286 2.20 -7.89 -14.66
N ALA A 287 2.26 -6.93 -15.59
CA ALA A 287 3.39 -6.83 -16.49
C ALA A 287 4.67 -6.51 -15.69
N PRO A 288 5.82 -7.11 -16.05
CA PRO A 288 7.10 -6.76 -15.45
C PRO A 288 7.41 -5.29 -15.75
N ASN A 289 7.78 -4.55 -14.71
CA ASN A 289 8.03 -3.12 -14.66
C ASN A 289 6.78 -2.22 -14.54
N THR A 290 6.79 -1.41 -13.47
CA THR A 290 6.04 -0.16 -13.21
C THR A 290 4.54 -0.18 -12.90
N SER A 291 3.84 -1.29 -12.99
CA SER A 291 2.36 -1.25 -13.03
C SER A 291 1.62 -1.18 -11.67
N LEU A 292 2.26 -1.55 -10.55
CA LEU A 292 1.68 -1.44 -9.20
C LEU A 292 1.64 -0.01 -8.63
N TRP A 293 2.53 0.88 -9.10
CA TRP A 293 2.54 2.28 -8.66
C TRP A 293 1.24 3.01 -8.99
N ALA A 294 0.47 2.52 -9.96
CA ALA A 294 -0.83 3.07 -10.28
C ALA A 294 -1.75 3.06 -9.05
N HIS A 295 -1.82 1.94 -8.35
CA HIS A 295 -2.80 1.77 -7.27
C HIS A 295 -2.33 2.32 -5.93
N TYR A 296 -1.04 2.49 -5.70
CA TYR A 296 -0.53 3.04 -4.46
C TYR A 296 -0.78 4.56 -4.38
N VAL A 297 -1.28 5.04 -3.24
CA VAL A 297 -1.63 6.46 -3.05
C VAL A 297 -0.89 7.03 -1.86
N PRO A 298 0.30 7.65 -2.06
CA PRO A 298 1.19 8.03 -0.96
C PRO A 298 0.59 9.03 0.02
N THR A 299 -0.34 9.85 -0.45
CA THR A 299 -1.05 10.81 0.38
C THR A 299 -2.45 11.00 -0.17
N LEU A 300 -3.43 10.94 0.71
CA LEU A 300 -4.83 11.21 0.43
C LEU A 300 -5.30 12.36 1.34
N VAL A 301 -5.90 13.40 0.78
CA VAL A 301 -6.49 14.48 1.58
C VAL A 301 -7.95 14.14 1.78
N VAL A 302 -8.37 13.89 3.01
CA VAL A 302 -9.75 13.59 3.35
C VAL A 302 -10.43 14.86 3.87
N ALA A 303 -11.44 15.33 3.15
CA ALA A 303 -12.30 16.42 3.61
C ALA A 303 -13.46 15.88 4.45
N SER A 304 -13.81 16.59 5.51
CA SER A 304 -15.01 16.27 6.29
C SER A 304 -16.30 16.44 5.47
N ALA A 305 -17.39 15.82 5.96
CA ALA A 305 -18.74 16.06 5.47
C ALA A 305 -19.17 17.55 5.51
N GLY A 306 -18.41 18.41 6.19
CA GLY A 306 -18.59 19.87 6.25
C GLY A 306 -17.94 20.67 5.12
N GLY A 307 -17.25 20.01 4.18
CA GLY A 307 -16.43 20.65 3.16
C GLY A 307 -15.04 21.04 3.68
N ASN A 308 -14.48 22.15 3.16
CA ASN A 308 -13.09 22.59 3.37
C ASN A 308 -12.72 22.94 4.83
N ALA A 309 -13.68 22.98 5.76
CA ALA A 309 -13.46 23.43 7.13
C ALA A 309 -12.52 22.52 7.94
N LEU A 310 -12.50 21.21 7.65
CA LEU A 310 -11.59 20.26 8.27
C LEU A 310 -11.05 19.31 7.20
N ARG A 311 -9.73 19.36 7.00
CA ARG A 311 -8.99 18.46 6.11
C ARG A 311 -8.01 17.64 6.95
N ALA A 312 -8.11 16.33 6.85
CA ALA A 312 -7.11 15.40 7.36
C ALA A 312 -6.24 14.91 6.20
N GLN A 313 -4.97 14.66 6.45
CA GLN A 313 -4.10 13.99 5.49
C GLN A 313 -3.88 12.57 5.97
N LEU A 314 -4.32 11.59 5.18
CA LEU A 314 -3.93 10.20 5.36
C LEU A 314 -2.63 10.01 4.57
N LYS A 315 -1.56 9.68 5.29
CA LYS A 315 -0.27 9.42 4.67
C LYS A 315 -0.09 7.92 4.59
N SER A 316 -0.31 7.39 3.38
CA SER A 316 0.16 6.06 3.03
C SER A 316 1.65 6.20 2.75
N GLN A 317 2.43 6.23 3.80
CA GLN A 317 3.82 5.83 3.73
C GLN A 317 3.93 4.68 4.72
N PHE A 318 5.07 4.03 4.85
CA PHE A 318 5.30 3.22 6.06
C PHE A 318 5.41 4.19 7.26
N ASP A 319 4.37 4.99 7.51
CA ASP A 319 4.22 5.87 8.65
C ASP A 319 4.00 4.94 9.82
N GLU A 320 4.98 4.97 10.71
CA GLU A 320 5.03 4.09 11.86
C GLU A 320 3.85 4.32 12.81
N LYS A 321 3.12 5.44 12.64
CA LYS A 321 1.91 5.81 13.38
C LYS A 321 0.63 5.24 12.77
N GLU A 322 0.46 5.34 11.46
CA GLU A 322 -0.70 4.85 10.71
C GLU A 322 -0.24 3.64 9.91
N ARG A 323 -0.29 2.46 10.54
CA ARG A 323 0.20 1.15 10.04
C ARG A 323 -0.61 0.63 8.83
N GLY A 324 -0.83 1.46 7.81
CA GLY A 324 -1.67 1.15 6.67
C GLY A 324 -1.21 1.78 5.37
N LEU A 325 -1.58 1.13 4.27
CA LEU A 325 -1.38 1.61 2.91
C LEU A 325 -2.73 1.92 2.28
N VAL A 326 -2.79 3.04 1.55
CA VAL A 326 -3.97 3.46 0.81
C VAL A 326 -3.82 3.03 -0.65
N TYR A 327 -4.83 2.30 -1.13
CA TYR A 327 -4.90 1.85 -2.52
C TYR A 327 -6.07 2.49 -3.25
N CYS A 328 -5.86 2.91 -4.50
CA CYS A 328 -6.91 3.31 -5.43
C CYS A 328 -7.35 2.12 -6.27
N ALA A 329 -8.58 1.62 -6.10
CA ALA A 329 -9.06 0.41 -6.78
C ALA A 329 -9.44 0.62 -8.26
N THR A 330 -9.59 1.86 -8.71
CA THR A 330 -10.17 2.18 -10.04
C THR A 330 -9.16 2.63 -11.08
N ARG A 331 -7.86 2.65 -10.76
CA ARG A 331 -6.77 3.06 -11.67
C ARG A 331 -6.43 2.01 -12.74
N THR A 332 -7.47 1.63 -13.47
CA THR A 332 -7.44 0.73 -14.61
C THR A 332 -8.21 1.40 -15.75
N SER A 333 -7.64 1.39 -16.96
CA SER A 333 -8.30 1.83 -18.19
C SER A 333 -8.28 0.69 -19.19
N LEU A 334 -9.45 0.30 -19.70
CA LEU A 334 -9.62 -0.82 -20.66
C LEU A 334 -8.97 -2.15 -20.19
N GLY A 335 -9.00 -2.42 -18.88
CA GLY A 335 -8.37 -3.61 -18.30
C GLY A 335 -6.85 -3.53 -18.14
N HIS A 336 -6.23 -2.43 -18.56
CA HIS A 336 -4.80 -2.14 -18.35
C HIS A 336 -4.61 -1.15 -17.20
N LEU A 337 -3.46 -1.25 -16.54
CA LEU A 337 -3.11 -0.41 -15.41
C LEU A 337 -2.80 1.00 -15.91
N SER A 338 -3.46 2.01 -15.31
CA SER A 338 -3.31 3.41 -15.75
C SER A 338 -3.50 4.34 -14.57
N LEU A 339 -2.55 5.26 -14.37
CA LEU A 339 -2.65 6.30 -13.35
C LEU A 339 -3.88 7.20 -13.54
N GLN A 340 -4.32 7.38 -14.78
CA GLN A 340 -5.50 8.16 -15.14
C GLN A 340 -6.78 7.32 -15.17
N GLY A 341 -6.69 6.01 -14.90
CA GLY A 341 -7.86 5.15 -14.83
C GLY A 341 -8.79 5.58 -13.69
N ALA A 342 -10.09 5.57 -13.98
CA ALA A 342 -11.12 5.90 -13.02
C ALA A 342 -12.40 5.14 -13.33
N TRP A 343 -13.29 5.06 -12.35
CA TRP A 343 -14.64 4.56 -12.58
C TRP A 343 -15.46 5.62 -13.31
N ASN A 344 -15.81 5.34 -14.57
CA ASN A 344 -16.75 6.18 -15.30
C ASN A 344 -18.19 5.85 -14.90
N ILE A 345 -18.79 6.71 -14.08
CA ILE A 345 -20.17 6.54 -13.60
C ILE A 345 -21.17 6.66 -14.75
N THR A 346 -20.86 7.45 -15.78
CA THR A 346 -21.78 7.66 -16.91
C THR A 346 -21.99 6.38 -17.72
N ALA A 347 -21.02 5.46 -17.68
CA ALA A 347 -21.11 4.16 -18.33
C ALA A 347 -21.94 3.12 -17.56
N GLU A 348 -22.34 3.40 -16.30
CA GLU A 348 -23.21 2.47 -15.57
C GLU A 348 -24.63 2.46 -16.15
N PRO A 349 -25.29 1.29 -16.26
CA PRO A 349 -26.59 1.18 -16.93
C PRO A 349 -27.72 1.82 -16.14
N THR A 350 -27.57 1.96 -14.83
CA THR A 350 -28.61 2.44 -13.92
C THR A 350 -28.09 3.60 -13.08
N ARG A 351 -28.97 4.54 -12.77
CA ARG A 351 -28.71 5.67 -11.85
C ARG A 351 -29.38 5.42 -10.49
N GLY A 352 -29.05 6.25 -9.50
CA GLY A 352 -29.59 6.14 -8.15
C GLY A 352 -28.66 5.43 -7.17
N GLU A 353 -29.21 4.82 -6.12
CA GLU A 353 -28.40 4.24 -5.05
C GLU A 353 -27.67 2.98 -5.51
N HIS A 354 -26.37 2.93 -5.28
CA HIS A 354 -25.50 1.80 -5.59
C HIS A 354 -24.72 1.40 -4.35
N ARG A 355 -24.54 0.10 -4.17
CA ARG A 355 -23.50 -0.43 -3.28
C ARG A 355 -22.19 -0.42 -4.04
N VAL A 356 -21.14 0.08 -3.38
CA VAL A 356 -19.77 0.01 -3.86
C VAL A 356 -18.97 -0.76 -2.85
N ALA A 357 -18.25 -1.78 -3.30
CA ALA A 357 -17.43 -2.63 -2.47
C ALA A 357 -16.00 -2.70 -2.99
N VAL A 358 -15.05 -2.78 -2.07
CA VAL A 358 -13.64 -3.06 -2.34
C VAL A 358 -13.28 -4.32 -1.59
N ARG A 359 -12.63 -5.25 -2.27
CA ARG A 359 -12.20 -6.53 -1.70
C ARG A 359 -10.74 -6.77 -2.00
N ALA A 360 -9.93 -6.97 -0.97
CA ALA A 360 -8.59 -7.49 -1.14
C ALA A 360 -8.57 -9.00 -0.96
N ARG A 361 -7.61 -9.63 -1.65
CA ARG A 361 -7.32 -11.05 -1.52
C ARG A 361 -5.85 -11.24 -1.23
N ASP A 362 -5.56 -12.22 -0.38
CA ASP A 362 -4.22 -12.77 -0.29
C ASP A 362 -3.98 -13.80 -1.41
N LEU A 363 -2.79 -14.41 -1.40
CA LEU A 363 -2.42 -15.42 -2.38
C LEU A 363 -3.29 -16.69 -2.28
N TYR A 364 -3.75 -17.03 -1.08
CA TYR A 364 -4.48 -18.26 -0.80
C TYR A 364 -5.99 -18.12 -0.98
N GLY A 365 -6.45 -16.92 -1.36
CA GLY A 365 -7.85 -16.62 -1.63
C GLY A 365 -8.64 -16.17 -0.41
N ASN A 366 -8.00 -15.95 0.74
CA ASN A 366 -8.65 -15.29 1.87
C ASN A 366 -8.97 -13.85 1.47
N THR A 367 -10.17 -13.40 1.84
CA THR A 367 -10.67 -12.11 1.38
C THR A 367 -11.10 -11.23 2.54
N ALA A 368 -10.75 -9.94 2.47
CA ALA A 368 -11.39 -8.92 3.27
C ALA A 368 -12.14 -7.96 2.35
N CYS A 369 -13.35 -7.60 2.76
CA CYS A 369 -14.22 -6.77 1.97
C CYS A 369 -14.82 -5.65 2.81
N THR A 370 -14.83 -4.46 2.24
CA THR A 370 -15.50 -3.28 2.77
C THR A 370 -16.51 -2.79 1.73
N GLU A 371 -17.69 -2.36 2.16
CA GLU A 371 -18.72 -1.83 1.27
C GLU A 371 -19.38 -0.58 1.85
N THR A 372 -19.89 0.25 0.95
CA THR A 372 -20.60 1.48 1.27
C THR A 372 -21.70 1.75 0.24
N ILE A 373 -22.59 2.69 0.54
CA ILE A 373 -23.69 3.10 -0.34
C ILE A 373 -23.41 4.50 -0.86
N VAL A 374 -23.55 4.67 -2.16
CA VAL A 374 -23.39 5.94 -2.88
C VAL A 374 -24.61 6.18 -3.77
N ARG A 375 -24.80 7.40 -4.25
CA ARG A 375 -25.85 7.75 -5.21
C ARG A 375 -25.21 8.21 -6.51
N LEU A 376 -25.44 7.46 -7.59
CA LEU A 376 -25.00 7.85 -8.92
C LEU A 376 -25.97 8.87 -9.48
N VAL A 377 -25.47 10.06 -9.81
CA VAL A 377 -26.24 11.16 -10.39
C VAL A 377 -25.78 11.44 -11.81
N ASP A 378 -26.70 11.95 -12.65
CA ASP A 378 -26.39 12.29 -14.03
C ASP A 378 -25.55 13.59 -14.06
N PRO A 379 -24.44 13.65 -14.81
CA PRO A 379 -23.67 14.88 -14.95
C PRO A 379 -24.46 16.02 -15.65
N THR A 380 -25.51 15.70 -16.40
CA THR A 380 -26.35 16.68 -17.11
C THR A 380 -27.44 17.28 -16.24
N THR A 381 -27.82 16.62 -15.14
CA THR A 381 -28.71 17.21 -14.15
C THR A 381 -27.97 18.29 -13.36
N PRO A 382 -28.46 19.54 -13.30
CA PRO A 382 -27.84 20.60 -12.52
C PRO A 382 -27.88 20.22 -11.05
N HIS A 383 -26.75 19.72 -10.56
CA HIS A 383 -26.51 19.49 -9.16
C HIS A 383 -25.47 20.51 -8.69
N PRO A 384 -25.70 21.24 -7.58
CA PRO A 384 -24.63 22.00 -6.97
C PRO A 384 -23.47 21.03 -6.72
N ASN A 385 -22.25 21.45 -7.10
CA ASN A 385 -21.06 20.61 -7.16
C ASN A 385 -21.09 19.49 -6.10
N PRO A 386 -21.26 18.21 -6.49
CA PRO A 386 -21.47 17.12 -5.54
C PRO A 386 -20.27 16.90 -4.60
N TRP A 387 -19.12 17.48 -4.96
CA TRP A 387 -17.89 17.48 -4.18
C TRP A 387 -17.79 18.66 -3.19
N VAL A 388 -18.85 19.46 -3.05
CA VAL A 388 -18.99 20.53 -2.05
C VAL A 388 -20.20 20.21 -1.18
N PRO A 389 -20.01 19.70 0.05
CA PRO A 389 -21.13 19.38 0.93
C PRO A 389 -21.94 20.62 1.34
N ARG A 390 -23.27 20.47 1.36
CA ARG A 390 -24.28 21.46 1.80
C ARG A 390 -24.24 21.81 3.31
N ALA A 391 -23.13 21.60 4.01
CA ALA A 391 -23.11 21.72 5.47
C ALA A 391 -23.21 23.17 5.98
N TRP A 392 -23.01 24.18 5.15
CA TRP A 392 -23.15 25.57 5.59
C TRP A 392 -24.58 26.10 5.53
N HIS A 393 -25.45 25.56 4.67
CA HIS A 393 -26.79 26.13 4.50
C HIS A 393 -27.81 25.61 5.51
N THR A 394 -27.76 24.32 5.89
CA THR A 394 -28.72 23.77 6.86
C THR A 394 -28.30 24.00 8.30
N TRP A 395 -26.99 23.99 8.61
CA TRP A 395 -26.52 24.23 9.98
C TRP A 395 -26.65 25.70 10.39
N VAL A 396 -26.34 26.66 9.50
CA VAL A 396 -26.55 28.09 9.79
C VAL A 396 -28.04 28.40 9.93
N LEU A 397 -28.93 27.78 9.15
CA LEU A 397 -30.38 28.00 9.29
C LEU A 397 -30.98 27.33 10.55
N GLN A 398 -30.41 26.22 11.06
CA GLN A 398 -30.92 25.59 12.28
C GLN A 398 -30.34 26.18 13.57
N THR A 399 -29.11 26.71 13.58
CA THR A 399 -28.51 27.29 14.79
C THR A 399 -28.74 28.80 14.94
N THR A 400 -29.12 29.54 13.88
CA THR A 400 -29.44 30.97 14.00
C THR A 400 -30.91 31.30 14.23
N LEU A 401 -31.83 30.32 14.12
CA LEU A 401 -33.28 30.55 14.29
C LEU A 401 -33.83 30.12 15.66
N VAL A 402 -33.01 29.57 16.56
CA VAL A 402 -33.38 29.40 17.97
C VAL A 402 -32.87 30.61 18.75
N GLY A 403 -33.54 31.77 18.59
CA GLY A 403 -33.28 32.93 19.45
C GLY A 403 -33.40 34.33 18.84
N LEU A 404 -33.74 34.50 17.57
CA LEU A 404 -33.94 35.83 16.97
C LEU A 404 -35.43 36.20 16.86
N PRO A 405 -35.82 37.45 17.19
CA PRO A 405 -37.19 37.93 16.99
C PRO A 405 -37.54 37.92 15.49
N ALA A 406 -38.79 37.56 15.17
CA ALA A 406 -39.27 37.27 13.81
C ALA A 406 -38.95 38.36 12.75
N ALA A 407 -38.82 39.61 13.16
CA ALA A 407 -38.45 40.71 12.27
C ALA A 407 -37.01 40.62 11.72
N ALA A 408 -36.05 40.12 12.52
CA ALA A 408 -34.65 39.95 12.09
C ALA A 408 -34.48 38.78 11.12
N ALA A 409 -35.26 37.70 11.31
CA ALA A 409 -35.28 36.55 10.42
C ALA A 409 -35.81 36.91 9.01
N ALA A 410 -36.84 37.76 8.94
CA ALA A 410 -37.41 38.24 7.67
C ALA A 410 -36.44 39.16 6.89
N LEU A 411 -35.69 40.01 7.59
CA LEU A 411 -34.71 40.91 6.97
C LEU A 411 -33.54 40.13 6.36
N LEU A 412 -33.03 39.11 7.06
CA LEU A 412 -31.93 38.26 6.59
C LEU A 412 -32.34 37.36 5.42
N THR A 413 -33.58 36.88 5.39
CA THR A 413 -34.12 36.15 4.22
C THR A 413 -34.34 37.05 3.02
N GLY A 414 -34.70 38.32 3.22
CA GLY A 414 -34.80 39.33 2.17
C GLY A 414 -33.43 39.66 1.53
N ILE A 415 -32.40 39.86 2.35
CA ILE A 415 -31.03 40.17 1.88
C ILE A 415 -30.42 38.96 1.15
N ALA A 416 -30.61 37.74 1.68
CA ALA A 416 -30.12 36.52 1.03
C ALA A 416 -30.82 36.23 -0.31
N ARG A 417 -32.09 36.61 -0.47
CA ARG A 417 -32.80 36.52 -1.77
C ARG A 417 -32.37 37.61 -2.75
N GLY A 418 -32.06 38.83 -2.27
CA GLY A 418 -31.57 39.92 -3.12
C GLY A 418 -30.17 39.65 -3.70
N LEU A 419 -29.28 39.03 -2.92
CA LEU A 419 -27.92 38.66 -3.35
C LEU A 419 -27.90 37.51 -4.37
N TRP A 420 -28.96 36.71 -4.46
CA TRP A 420 -29.09 35.62 -5.42
C TRP A 420 -29.61 36.07 -6.80
N ILE A 421 -30.17 37.28 -6.90
CA ILE A 421 -30.63 37.85 -8.19
C ILE A 421 -29.48 38.61 -8.90
N LEU A 422 -28.37 38.86 -8.20
CA LEU A 422 -27.21 39.62 -8.68
C LEU A 422 -25.96 38.78 -8.94
N LEU A 423 -26.05 37.46 -8.81
CA LEU A 423 -25.02 36.46 -9.16
C LEU A 423 -25.65 35.42 -10.08
#